data_AF-A0A222DXV4-F1
#
_entry.id   AF-A0A222DXV4-F1
#
_cell.length_a   1.000
_cell.length_b   1.000
_cell.length_c   1.000
_cell.angle_alpha   90.00
_cell.angle_beta   90.00
_cell.angle_gamma   90.00
#
_symmetry.space_group_name_H-M   'P 1'
#
loop_
_entity.id
_entity.type
_entity.pdbx_description
1 polymer ?
#
loop_
_entity_poly.entity_id
_entity_poly.type
_entity_poly.pdbx_seq_one_letter_code
_entity_poly.pdbx_strand_id
1 'polypeptide(L)'
;MPRFLTALPLALLPALAAAQEDPVVTVSDCDWQASAWNLAEPWEENSRTFSNGKTRLALLDTIEPAAAWAHILVLSPPYSEMGDRQCKTIGYGGMGFGGIRFNELTSSYDPATGLSFNVPVQAYNSAIADFDWYSLRFTLNQATGDITTALTQ
;
A
#
# COMPACT_ATOMS: atom_id res chain seq x y z
N MET A 1 -58.47 -38.71 23.75
CA MET A 1 -57.13 -39.12 23.27
C MET A 1 -56.39 -37.88 22.76
N PRO A 2 -55.49 -37.26 23.54
CA PRO A 2 -54.80 -36.06 23.09
C PRO A 2 -53.60 -36.46 22.19
N ARG A 3 -53.59 -35.95 20.97
CA ARG A 3 -52.48 -36.08 20.01
C ARG A 3 -51.37 -35.12 20.42
N PHE A 4 -50.22 -35.64 20.82
CA PHE A 4 -48.99 -34.88 21.01
C PHE A 4 -48.44 -34.45 19.64
N LEU A 5 -48.39 -33.14 19.39
CA LEU A 5 -47.68 -32.54 18.27
C LEU A 5 -46.23 -32.29 18.72
N THR A 6 -45.31 -33.09 18.20
CA THR A 6 -43.86 -32.91 18.33
C THR A 6 -43.42 -31.74 17.46
N ALA A 7 -43.01 -30.64 18.08
CA ALA A 7 -42.38 -29.51 17.39
C ALA A 7 -40.87 -29.77 17.23
N LEU A 8 -40.41 -29.80 15.99
CA LEU A 8 -39.01 -29.97 15.59
C LEU A 8 -38.25 -28.63 15.76
N PRO A 9 -37.10 -28.57 16.45
CA PRO A 9 -36.35 -27.32 16.58
C PRO A 9 -35.60 -27.06 15.26
N LEU A 10 -35.92 -25.94 14.62
CA LEU A 10 -35.23 -25.43 13.44
C LEU A 10 -33.87 -24.86 13.88
N ALA A 11 -32.79 -25.58 13.61
CA ALA A 11 -31.43 -25.14 13.88
C ALA A 11 -31.05 -24.01 12.90
N LEU A 12 -30.93 -22.77 13.40
CA LEU A 12 -30.30 -21.67 12.67
C LEU A 12 -28.79 -21.93 12.58
N LEU A 13 -28.30 -22.25 11.37
CA LEU A 13 -26.88 -22.21 11.05
C LEU A 13 -26.47 -20.74 10.87
N PRO A 14 -25.49 -20.20 11.63
CA PRO A 14 -24.92 -18.91 11.32
C PRO A 14 -24.13 -19.04 10.02
N ALA A 15 -24.60 -18.40 8.96
CA ALA A 15 -23.82 -18.23 7.75
C ALA A 15 -22.57 -17.42 8.12
N LEU A 16 -21.40 -18.07 8.16
CA LEU A 16 -20.13 -17.36 8.09
C LEU A 16 -20.09 -16.68 6.72
N ALA A 17 -20.49 -15.41 6.68
CA ALA A 17 -20.05 -14.52 5.63
C ALA A 17 -18.52 -14.49 5.73
N ALA A 18 -17.83 -15.10 4.77
CA ALA A 18 -16.44 -14.78 4.54
C ALA A 18 -16.40 -13.29 4.23
N ALA A 19 -15.95 -12.48 5.20
CA ALA A 19 -15.62 -11.09 4.94
C ALA A 19 -14.50 -11.13 3.90
N GLN A 20 -14.83 -10.79 2.67
CA GLN A 20 -13.84 -10.51 1.65
C GLN A 20 -13.21 -9.20 2.09
N GLU A 21 -12.08 -9.28 2.79
CA GLU A 21 -11.32 -8.09 3.15
C GLU A 21 -10.93 -7.41 1.84
N ASP A 22 -11.47 -6.20 1.62
CA ASP A 22 -11.04 -5.36 0.50
C ASP A 22 -9.51 -5.27 0.58
N PRO A 23 -8.76 -5.59 -0.49
CA PRO A 23 -7.32 -5.64 -0.37
C PRO A 23 -6.82 -4.24 0.00
N VAL A 24 -6.15 -4.17 1.15
CA VAL A 24 -5.74 -2.90 1.76
C VAL A 24 -4.36 -2.52 1.24
N VAL A 25 -4.11 -1.22 1.06
CA VAL A 25 -2.76 -0.69 0.85
C VAL A 25 -1.91 -1.03 2.07
N THR A 26 -0.80 -1.74 1.87
CA THR A 26 0.08 -2.18 2.94
C THR A 26 1.33 -1.31 3.02
N VAL A 27 1.68 -0.88 4.23
CA VAL A 27 2.97 -0.24 4.53
C VAL A 27 3.79 -1.21 5.36
N SER A 28 4.90 -1.69 4.80
CA SER A 28 5.75 -2.71 5.41
C SER A 28 7.14 -2.16 5.70
N ASP A 29 7.84 -2.74 6.67
CA ASP A 29 9.28 -2.54 6.79
C ASP A 29 9.99 -3.00 5.52
N CYS A 30 11.08 -2.31 5.17
CA CYS A 30 11.91 -2.74 4.07
C CYS A 30 12.48 -4.13 4.31
N ASP A 31 12.38 -4.96 3.27
CA ASP A 31 13.01 -6.27 3.18
C ASP A 31 13.62 -6.37 1.76
N TRP A 32 13.65 -7.56 1.16
CA TRP A 32 14.25 -7.82 -0.14
C TRP A 32 13.74 -6.92 -1.28
N GLN A 33 12.48 -6.45 -1.25
CA GLN A 33 11.94 -5.56 -2.28
C GLN A 33 12.73 -4.26 -2.37
N ALA A 34 13.25 -3.76 -1.25
CA ALA A 34 14.02 -2.52 -1.16
C ALA A 34 15.48 -2.65 -1.64
N SER A 35 15.86 -3.79 -2.21
CA SER A 35 17.17 -3.98 -2.85
C SER A 35 17.39 -2.93 -3.94
N ALA A 36 18.62 -2.41 -4.04
CA ALA A 36 19.00 -1.50 -5.12
C ALA A 36 18.83 -2.12 -6.52
N TRP A 37 18.86 -3.45 -6.62
CA TRP A 37 18.55 -4.19 -7.84
C TRP A 37 17.14 -3.91 -8.38
N ASN A 38 16.19 -3.65 -7.49
CA ASN A 38 14.80 -3.39 -7.86
C ASN A 38 14.54 -1.90 -8.14
N LEU A 39 15.52 -1.00 -8.08
CA LEU A 39 15.26 0.40 -8.42
C LEU A 39 14.93 0.51 -9.91
N ALA A 40 13.75 1.05 -10.21
CA ALA A 40 13.31 1.19 -11.60
C ALA A 40 14.21 2.17 -12.38
N GLU A 41 14.68 1.75 -13.54
CA GLU A 41 15.47 2.57 -14.44
C GLU A 41 14.58 3.47 -15.33
N PRO A 42 15.01 4.70 -15.67
CA PRO A 42 16.18 5.41 -15.15
C PRO A 42 15.91 5.97 -13.74
N TRP A 43 16.92 5.92 -12.88
CA TRP A 43 16.77 6.31 -11.46
C TRP A 43 16.36 7.77 -11.28
N GLU A 44 16.78 8.67 -12.17
CA GLU A 44 16.46 10.10 -12.11
C GLU A 44 14.96 10.37 -12.36
N GLU A 45 14.29 9.51 -13.11
CA GLU A 45 12.84 9.63 -13.38
C GLU A 45 12.01 8.92 -12.31
N ASN A 46 12.56 7.85 -11.74
CA ASN A 46 11.89 6.94 -10.81
C ASN A 46 12.31 7.10 -9.35
N SER A 47 13.10 8.13 -9.02
CA SER A 47 13.40 8.51 -7.65
C SER A 47 13.38 10.03 -7.47
N ARG A 48 12.84 10.48 -6.34
CA ARG A 48 12.71 11.91 -6.01
C ARG A 48 12.98 12.15 -4.54
N THR A 49 13.55 13.31 -4.22
CA THR A 49 13.78 13.73 -2.84
C THR A 49 12.87 14.89 -2.45
N PHE A 50 12.51 14.92 -1.17
CA PHE A 50 11.60 15.89 -0.57
C PHE A 50 12.16 16.33 0.78
N SER A 51 11.61 17.43 1.33
CA SER A 51 12.00 17.94 2.66
C SER A 51 13.51 18.19 2.76
N ASN A 52 14.07 18.91 1.76
CA ASN A 52 15.50 19.20 1.65
C ASN A 52 16.39 17.94 1.68
N GLY A 53 15.97 16.87 1.00
CA GLY A 53 16.74 15.63 0.88
C GLY A 53 16.53 14.63 2.01
N LYS A 54 15.73 14.97 3.04
CA LYS A 54 15.49 14.08 4.19
C LYS A 54 14.60 12.89 3.84
N THR A 55 13.63 13.10 2.96
CA THR A 55 12.74 12.03 2.47
C THR A 55 13.07 11.71 1.03
N ARG A 56 13.14 10.42 0.69
CA ARG A 56 13.28 9.93 -0.69
C ARG A 56 12.17 8.94 -0.98
N LEU A 57 11.55 9.10 -2.14
CA LEU A 57 10.68 8.11 -2.73
C LEU A 57 11.37 7.50 -3.94
N ALA A 58 11.18 6.21 -4.17
CA ALA A 58 11.56 5.56 -5.41
C ALA A 58 10.53 4.52 -5.83
N LEU A 59 10.36 4.35 -7.14
CA LEU A 59 9.67 3.19 -7.70
C LEU A 59 10.61 1.99 -7.65
N LEU A 60 10.08 0.89 -7.13
CA LEU A 60 10.73 -0.41 -7.15
C LEU A 60 10.00 -1.32 -8.15
N ASP A 61 10.78 -1.98 -8.99
CA ASP A 61 10.36 -3.01 -9.91
C ASP A 61 10.91 -4.37 -9.45
N THR A 62 10.04 -5.22 -8.90
CA THR A 62 10.42 -6.57 -8.48
C THR A 62 10.30 -7.60 -9.59
N ILE A 63 9.87 -7.19 -10.80
CA ILE A 63 9.59 -7.99 -12.00
C ILE A 63 8.41 -8.95 -11.83
N GLU A 64 8.42 -9.75 -10.76
CA GLU A 64 7.38 -10.70 -10.40
C GLU A 64 6.87 -10.43 -8.97
N PRO A 65 5.63 -10.81 -8.66
CA PRO A 65 4.63 -11.36 -9.58
C PRO A 65 4.12 -10.32 -10.59
N ALA A 66 3.88 -10.70 -11.85
CA ALA A 66 3.49 -9.77 -12.92
C ALA A 66 2.25 -8.90 -12.60
N ALA A 67 1.37 -9.36 -11.70
CA ALA A 67 0.19 -8.60 -11.26
C ALA A 67 0.43 -7.69 -10.05
N ALA A 68 1.62 -7.74 -9.44
CA ALA A 68 1.94 -7.04 -8.20
C ALA A 68 3.45 -6.78 -8.06
N TRP A 69 4.09 -6.33 -9.15
CA TRP A 69 5.54 -6.11 -9.25
C TRP A 69 6.00 -4.74 -8.72
N ALA A 70 5.10 -3.76 -8.67
CA ALA A 70 5.47 -2.36 -8.44
C ALA A 70 5.33 -1.98 -6.96
N HIS A 71 6.37 -1.44 -6.34
CA HIS A 71 6.32 -0.92 -4.97
C HIS A 71 6.84 0.52 -4.89
N ILE A 72 6.41 1.26 -3.85
CA ILE A 72 7.01 2.56 -3.51
C ILE A 72 7.97 2.36 -2.34
N LEU A 73 9.26 2.61 -2.54
CA LEU A 73 10.23 2.77 -1.46
C LEU A 73 10.03 4.14 -0.80
N VAL A 74 9.98 4.15 0.53
CA VAL A 74 9.99 5.37 1.34
C VAL A 74 11.18 5.31 2.28
N LEU A 75 12.15 6.21 2.06
CA LEU A 75 13.22 6.49 3.02
C LEU A 75 12.92 7.82 3.68
N SER A 76 12.76 7.85 5.00
CA SER A 76 12.30 9.04 5.71
C SER A 76 12.88 9.17 7.12
N PRO A 77 12.80 10.36 7.74
CA PRO A 77 12.85 10.48 9.19
C PRO A 77 11.62 9.81 9.85
N PRO A 78 11.65 9.58 11.18
CA PRO A 78 12.72 9.92 12.10
C PRO A 78 13.98 9.09 11.85
N TYR A 79 15.13 9.67 12.20
CA TYR A 79 16.38 8.92 12.22
C TYR A 79 16.47 8.17 13.55
N SER A 80 17.01 6.95 13.53
CA SER A 80 17.32 6.23 14.77
C SER A 80 18.46 6.93 15.53
N GLU A 81 18.76 6.45 16.74
CA GLU A 81 19.95 6.88 17.50
C GLU A 81 21.27 6.66 16.76
N MET A 82 21.32 5.66 15.85
CA MET A 82 22.48 5.36 15.01
C MET A 82 22.50 6.17 13.71
N GLY A 83 21.47 6.99 13.46
CA GLY A 83 21.36 7.84 12.28
C GLY A 83 20.83 7.13 11.03
N ASP A 84 20.40 5.87 11.12
CA ASP A 84 19.67 5.23 10.04
C ASP A 84 18.28 5.87 9.85
N ARG A 85 17.81 5.85 8.61
CA ARG A 85 16.49 6.36 8.23
C ARG A 85 15.47 5.26 8.43
N GLN A 86 14.23 5.65 8.72
CA GLN A 86 13.09 4.78 8.50
C GLN A 86 13.09 4.30 7.04
N CYS A 87 12.90 3.00 6.85
CA CYS A 87 12.78 2.36 5.54
C CYS A 87 11.46 1.61 5.47
N LYS A 88 10.57 2.04 4.58
CA LYS A 88 9.28 1.38 4.33
C LYS A 88 9.08 1.09 2.85
N THR A 89 8.27 0.08 2.56
CA THR A 89 7.70 -0.15 1.23
C THR A 89 6.19 -0.03 1.29
N ILE A 90 5.59 0.58 0.26
CA ILE A 90 4.13 0.66 0.10
C ILE A 90 3.74 -0.25 -1.07
N GLY A 91 2.76 -1.10 -0.82
CA GLY A 91 2.22 -2.07 -1.77
C GLY A 91 0.71 -2.28 -1.59
N TYR A 92 0.17 -3.35 -2.16
CA TYR A 92 -1.25 -3.68 -2.15
C TYR A 92 -1.47 -5.15 -1.81
N GLY A 93 -2.34 -5.43 -0.83
CA GLY A 93 -2.66 -6.81 -0.44
C GLY A 93 -1.47 -7.62 0.06
N GLY A 94 -0.45 -6.98 0.64
CA GLY A 94 0.79 -7.62 1.08
C GLY A 94 1.80 -7.94 -0.04
N MET A 95 1.45 -7.62 -1.29
CA MET A 95 2.33 -7.67 -2.47
C MET A 95 2.55 -6.24 -3.01
N GLY A 96 2.94 -6.08 -4.27
CA GLY A 96 3.00 -4.79 -4.94
C GLY A 96 1.69 -4.39 -5.64
N PHE A 97 1.77 -3.28 -6.36
CA PHE A 97 0.78 -2.83 -7.32
C PHE A 97 1.06 -3.45 -8.70
N GLY A 98 0.06 -3.50 -9.57
CA GLY A 98 0.22 -3.89 -10.98
C GLY A 98 0.96 -2.85 -11.82
N GLY A 99 1.13 -1.64 -11.28
CA GLY A 99 1.83 -0.53 -11.91
C GLY A 99 1.70 0.76 -11.10
N ILE A 100 2.64 1.68 -11.27
CA ILE A 100 2.65 2.99 -10.61
C ILE A 100 3.07 4.03 -11.63
N ARG A 101 2.29 5.11 -11.80
CA ARG A 101 2.67 6.25 -12.65
C ARG A 101 3.50 7.25 -11.86
N PHE A 102 4.74 6.87 -11.55
CA PHE A 102 5.60 7.66 -10.68
C PHE A 102 5.90 9.06 -11.24
N ASN A 103 5.92 9.21 -12.56
CA ASN A 103 6.04 10.49 -13.23
C ASN A 103 4.91 11.48 -12.85
N GLU A 104 3.70 10.98 -12.58
CA GLU A 104 2.51 11.72 -12.15
C GLU A 104 2.45 11.94 -10.62
N LEU A 105 3.46 11.52 -9.86
CA LEU A 105 3.54 11.75 -8.41
C LEU A 105 3.53 13.25 -8.09
N THR A 106 2.58 13.65 -7.25
CA THR A 106 2.49 15.01 -6.67
C THR A 106 2.70 14.97 -5.16
N SER A 107 3.12 16.10 -4.59
CA SER A 107 3.28 16.24 -3.14
C SER A 107 2.78 17.58 -2.63
N SER A 108 2.36 17.59 -1.36
CA SER A 108 1.95 18.78 -0.63
C SER A 108 2.36 18.65 0.84
N TYR A 109 2.72 19.76 1.47
CA TYR A 109 3.07 19.80 2.88
C TYR A 109 2.03 20.56 3.68
N ASP A 110 1.62 19.98 4.81
CA ASP A 110 0.79 20.61 5.83
C ASP A 110 1.47 20.38 7.20
N PRO A 111 1.80 21.42 7.97
CA PRO A 111 2.43 21.27 9.28
C PRO A 111 1.60 20.47 10.29
N ALA A 112 0.28 20.37 10.12
CA ALA A 112 -0.60 19.62 11.03
C ALA A 112 -0.60 18.11 10.74
N THR A 113 -0.35 17.68 9.49
CA THR A 113 -0.50 16.28 9.07
C THR A 113 0.78 15.67 8.49
N GLY A 114 1.68 16.49 7.96
CA GLY A 114 2.96 16.08 7.41
C GLY A 114 3.06 16.24 5.90
N LEU A 115 3.88 15.39 5.29
CA LEU A 115 4.13 15.39 3.85
C LEU A 115 3.20 14.40 3.18
N SER A 116 2.27 14.91 2.37
CA SER A 116 1.31 14.12 1.62
C SER A 116 1.78 13.92 0.18
N PHE A 117 1.48 12.74 -0.35
CA PHE A 117 1.78 12.34 -1.70
C PHE A 117 0.52 11.79 -2.37
N ASN A 118 0.40 12.01 -3.68
CA ASN A 118 -0.65 11.41 -4.48
C ASN A 118 -0.04 10.86 -5.78
N VAL A 119 -0.37 9.61 -6.11
CA VAL A 119 0.15 8.93 -7.30
C VAL A 119 -0.88 7.92 -7.84
N PRO A 120 -1.07 7.84 -9.18
CA PRO A 120 -1.88 6.79 -9.78
C PRO A 120 -1.20 5.42 -9.66
N VAL A 121 -1.97 4.41 -9.26
CA VAL A 121 -1.53 3.02 -9.12
C VAL A 121 -2.53 2.06 -9.76
N GLN A 122 -2.07 0.89 -10.19
CA GLN A 122 -2.93 -0.20 -10.64
C GLN A 122 -3.05 -1.27 -9.57
N ALA A 123 -4.27 -1.75 -9.35
CA ALA A 123 -4.53 -2.93 -8.56
C ALA A 123 -5.20 -4.00 -9.43
N TYR A 124 -4.76 -5.26 -9.26
CA TYR A 124 -5.34 -6.38 -10.00
C TYR A 124 -6.76 -6.66 -9.47
N ASN A 125 -7.72 -6.67 -10.39
CA ASN A 125 -9.11 -7.02 -10.17
C ASN A 125 -9.35 -8.45 -10.66
N SER A 126 -9.42 -9.38 -9.70
CA SER A 126 -9.63 -10.81 -9.98
C SER A 126 -11.04 -11.12 -10.52
N ALA A 127 -12.03 -10.25 -10.32
CA ALA A 127 -13.39 -10.49 -10.79
C ALA A 127 -13.51 -10.37 -12.31
N ILE A 128 -12.68 -9.51 -12.93
CA ILE A 128 -12.63 -9.30 -14.38
C ILE A 128 -11.31 -9.74 -15.01
N ALA A 129 -10.38 -10.26 -14.20
CA ALA A 129 -9.03 -10.65 -14.59
C ALA A 129 -8.25 -9.55 -15.31
N ASP A 130 -8.37 -8.32 -14.84
CA ASP A 130 -7.74 -7.11 -15.41
C ASP A 130 -7.26 -6.17 -14.28
N PHE A 131 -6.77 -4.98 -14.62
CA PHE A 131 -6.32 -3.95 -13.68
C PHE A 131 -7.24 -2.74 -13.68
N ASP A 132 -7.52 -2.24 -12.47
CA ASP A 132 -8.18 -0.96 -12.27
C ASP A 132 -7.15 0.08 -11.80
N TRP A 133 -7.31 1.32 -12.30
CA TRP A 133 -6.53 2.46 -11.82
C TRP A 133 -7.17 3.09 -10.59
N TYR A 134 -6.33 3.44 -9.62
CA TYR A 134 -6.71 4.14 -8.39
C TYR A 134 -5.75 5.30 -8.15
N SER A 135 -6.22 6.30 -7.42
CA SER A 135 -5.38 7.31 -6.81
C SER A 135 -4.95 6.85 -5.42
N LEU A 136 -3.67 6.55 -5.25
CA LEU A 136 -3.07 6.32 -3.94
C LEU A 136 -2.69 7.66 -3.32
N ARG A 137 -3.26 7.95 -2.15
CA ARG A 137 -2.77 9.00 -1.25
C ARG A 137 -2.04 8.36 -0.09
N PHE A 138 -0.86 8.86 0.23
CA PHE A 138 -0.21 8.52 1.50
C PHE A 138 0.42 9.75 2.13
N THR A 139 0.42 9.79 3.46
CA THR A 139 0.90 10.94 4.23
C THR A 139 1.90 10.46 5.26
N LEU A 140 3.10 11.02 5.19
CA LEU A 140 4.21 10.79 6.11
C LEU A 140 4.22 11.87 7.19
N ASN A 141 4.00 11.47 8.44
CA ASN A 141 4.36 12.29 9.58
C ASN A 141 5.87 12.17 9.83
N GLN A 142 6.65 13.19 9.42
CA GLN A 142 8.11 13.13 9.50
C GLN A 142 8.66 13.15 10.94
N ALA A 143 7.84 13.49 11.94
CA ALA A 143 8.25 13.50 13.34
C ALA A 143 8.12 12.11 13.99
N THR A 144 7.04 11.38 13.67
CA THR A 144 6.76 10.05 14.25
C THR A 144 7.19 8.91 13.33
N GLY A 145 7.26 9.16 12.03
CA GLY A 145 7.46 8.13 10.99
C GLY A 145 6.15 7.45 10.57
N ASP A 146 5.01 7.85 11.11
CA ASP A 146 3.74 7.22 10.74
C ASP A 146 3.40 7.52 9.28
N ILE A 147 2.94 6.50 8.56
CA ILE A 147 2.47 6.60 7.18
C ILE A 147 1.03 6.13 7.14
N THR A 148 0.12 7.06 6.84
CA THR A 148 -1.29 6.74 6.60
C THR A 148 -1.56 6.65 5.11
N THR A 149 -2.44 5.75 4.70
CA THR A 149 -2.76 5.50 3.29
C THR A 149 -4.26 5.60 3.05
N ALA A 150 -4.64 6.00 1.83
CA ALA A 150 -6.00 5.97 1.33
C ALA A 150 -5.96 5.67 -0.17
N LEU A 151 -6.89 4.84 -0.63
CA LEU A 151 -7.02 4.45 -2.03
C LEU A 151 -8.42 4.83 -2.52
N THR A 152 -8.50 5.53 -3.64
CA THR A 152 -9.77 5.96 -4.25
C THR A 152 -9.75 5.68 -5.74
N GLN A 153 -10.83 5.09 -6.26
CA GLN A 153 -10.99 4.81 -7.69
C GLN A 153 -11.39 6.08 -8.46
#